data_AF-A0A6J0PI12-F1
#
_entry.id   AF-A0A6J0PI12-F1
#
_cell.length_a   1.000
_cell.length_b   1.000
_cell.length_c   1.000
_cell.angle_alpha   90.00
_cell.angle_beta   90.00
_cell.angle_gamma   90.00
#
_symmetry.space_group_name_H-M   'P 1'
#
loop_
_entity.id
_entity.type
_entity.pdbx_description
1 polymer ?
#
loop_
_entity_poly.entity_id
_entity_poly.type
_entity_poly.pdbx_seq_one_letter_code
_entity_poly.pdbx_strand_id
1 'polypeptide(L)'
;MIKFLFMINPYPYLAYRNDPHPKTLAFCLFQPNSDRYDPGSKITYTNIFDALVNAVKSVLKGLGFPNAEIVVAEIGWPYYSDSDEVGATVENARAFIWNLMSHLRSMKGTLLMLEKSMDMYIFTLYDKDLSPGRCRSDPLASSDRISP
;
A
#
# COMPACT_ATOMS: atom_id res chain seq x y z
N MET A 1 -11.98 -2.30 28.60
CA MET A 1 -12.72 -1.96 27.35
C MET A 1 -12.02 -2.67 26.21
N ILE A 2 -12.72 -3.51 25.45
CA ILE A 2 -12.14 -4.27 24.32
C ILE A 2 -12.19 -3.36 23.09
N LYS A 3 -11.04 -3.12 22.45
CA LYS A 3 -10.95 -2.47 21.13
C LYS A 3 -11.03 -3.54 20.05
N PHE A 4 -11.86 -3.33 19.03
CA PHE A 4 -11.89 -4.15 17.83
C PHE A 4 -11.06 -3.47 16.73
N LEU A 5 -10.02 -4.16 16.29
CA LEU A 5 -9.12 -3.74 15.20
C LEU A 5 -9.48 -4.52 13.94
N PHE A 6 -9.56 -3.81 12.81
CA PHE A 6 -9.75 -4.41 11.50
C PHE A 6 -8.45 -4.30 10.71
N MET A 7 -7.77 -5.43 10.55
CA MET A 7 -6.48 -5.50 9.85
C MET A 7 -6.71 -5.68 8.35
N ILE A 8 -5.98 -4.92 7.53
CA ILE A 8 -6.04 -4.97 6.08
C ILE A 8 -4.65 -5.06 5.46
N ASN A 9 -4.58 -5.68 4.28
CA ASN A 9 -3.38 -5.79 3.48
C ASN A 9 -3.61 -5.12 2.10
N PRO A 10 -3.59 -3.79 2.01
CA PRO A 10 -3.74 -3.08 0.75
C PRO A 10 -2.47 -3.26 -0.09
N TYR A 11 -2.58 -3.94 -1.24
CA TYR A 11 -1.48 -4.11 -2.18
C TYR A 11 -1.69 -3.31 -3.48
N PRO A 12 -1.28 -2.03 -3.52
CA PRO A 12 -1.24 -1.21 -4.74
C PRO A 12 -0.58 -1.92 -5.94
N TYR A 13 0.46 -2.72 -5.69
CA TYR A 13 1.14 -3.50 -6.72
C TYR A 13 0.18 -4.39 -7.54
N LEU A 14 -0.79 -5.03 -6.91
CA LEU A 14 -1.73 -5.91 -7.62
C LEU A 14 -2.62 -5.13 -8.60
N ALA A 15 -2.98 -3.89 -8.25
CA ALA A 15 -3.72 -3.02 -9.15
C ALA A 15 -2.89 -2.64 -10.38
N TYR A 16 -1.60 -2.33 -10.18
CA TYR A 16 -0.69 -2.05 -11.28
C TYR A 16 -0.41 -3.29 -12.15
N ARG A 17 -0.22 -4.46 -11.53
CA ARG A 17 -0.02 -5.73 -12.26
C ARG A 17 -1.18 -6.02 -13.23
N ASN A 18 -2.40 -5.71 -12.81
CA ASN A 18 -3.60 -5.95 -13.63
C ASN A 18 -3.83 -4.86 -14.70
N ASP A 19 -3.25 -3.67 -14.53
CA ASP A 19 -3.34 -2.54 -15.46
C ASP A 19 -1.98 -1.82 -15.56
N PRO A 20 -1.01 -2.39 -16.32
CA PRO A 20 0.38 -1.94 -16.32
C PRO A 20 0.63 -0.67 -17.14
N HIS A 21 -0.25 0.33 -17.01
CA HIS A 21 -0.10 1.63 -17.66
C HIS A 21 0.71 2.61 -16.78
N PRO A 22 1.49 3.53 -17.38
CA PRO A 22 2.26 4.54 -16.64
C PRO A 22 1.41 5.39 -15.68
N LYS A 23 0.16 5.70 -16.05
CA LYS A 23 -0.77 6.46 -15.20
C LYS A 23 -1.20 5.66 -13.96
N THR A 24 -1.33 4.34 -14.09
CA THR A 24 -1.64 3.45 -12.96
C THR A 24 -0.42 3.25 -12.09
N LEU A 25 0.77 3.13 -12.67
CA LEU A 25 2.02 3.12 -11.89
C LEU A 25 2.15 4.40 -11.05
N ALA A 26 2.01 5.57 -11.66
CA ALA A 26 2.12 6.85 -10.95
C ALA A 26 1.10 6.97 -9.80
N PHE A 27 -0.14 6.54 -10.03
CA PHE A 27 -1.20 6.50 -9.01
C PHE A 27 -0.89 5.54 -7.85
N CYS A 28 -0.21 4.42 -8.12
CA CYS A 28 0.16 3.45 -7.10
C CYS A 28 1.45 3.86 -6.35
N LEU A 29 2.36 4.58 -7.00
CA LEU A 29 3.63 5.05 -6.44
C LEU A 29 3.54 6.44 -5.80
N PHE A 30 2.34 7.00 -5.61
CA PHE A 30 2.13 8.35 -5.04
C PHE A 30 2.86 9.46 -5.83
N GLN A 31 2.99 9.29 -7.14
CA GLN A 31 3.62 10.26 -8.05
C GLN A 31 2.56 11.18 -8.66
N PRO A 32 2.95 12.33 -9.25
CA PRO A 32 2.03 13.17 -10.00
C PRO A 32 1.28 12.37 -11.07
N ASN A 33 -0.05 12.37 -11.00
CA ASN A 33 -0.91 11.62 -11.89
C ASN A 33 -2.22 12.38 -12.14
N SER A 34 -3.03 11.86 -13.06
CA SER A 34 -4.41 12.31 -13.20
C SER A 34 -5.23 11.70 -12.08
N ASP A 35 -5.66 12.52 -11.14
CA ASP A 35 -6.49 12.09 -10.01
C ASP A 35 -7.71 11.30 -10.48
N ARG A 36 -8.20 10.40 -9.62
CA ARG A 36 -9.33 9.52 -9.91
C ARG A 36 -10.53 9.91 -9.07
N TYR A 37 -11.59 10.39 -9.72
CA TYR A 37 -12.87 10.66 -9.07
C TYR A 37 -13.66 9.35 -8.88
N ASP A 38 -14.06 9.07 -7.65
CA ASP A 38 -14.98 7.98 -7.34
C ASP A 38 -16.41 8.54 -7.16
N PRO A 39 -17.37 8.23 -8.07
CA PRO A 39 -18.75 8.67 -7.95
C PRO A 39 -19.46 8.13 -6.70
N GLY A 40 -19.02 6.98 -6.17
CA GLY A 40 -19.63 6.34 -5.00
C GLY A 40 -19.37 7.12 -3.72
N SER A 41 -18.10 7.39 -3.42
CA SER A 41 -17.70 8.21 -2.26
C SER A 41 -17.76 9.72 -2.52
N LYS A 42 -17.82 10.15 -3.79
CA LYS A 42 -17.67 11.54 -4.24
C LYS A 42 -16.33 12.15 -3.86
N ILE A 43 -15.31 11.31 -3.69
CA ILE A 43 -13.95 11.72 -3.35
C ILE A 43 -13.06 11.60 -4.59
N THR A 44 -12.18 12.57 -4.77
CA THR A 44 -11.10 12.52 -5.75
C THR A 44 -9.85 12.00 -5.06
N TYR A 45 -9.34 10.85 -5.50
CA TYR A 45 -8.14 10.23 -4.98
C TYR A 45 -6.93 10.59 -5.80
N THR A 46 -5.84 10.92 -5.12
CA THR A 46 -4.52 11.19 -5.73
C THR A 46 -3.62 9.96 -5.71
N ASN A 47 -3.97 8.94 -4.91
CA ASN A 47 -3.25 7.67 -4.81
C ASN A 47 -4.24 6.53 -4.51
N ILE A 48 -3.85 5.30 -4.85
CA ILE A 48 -4.70 4.12 -4.66
C ILE A 48 -4.81 3.66 -3.20
N PHE A 49 -3.79 3.95 -2.39
CA PHE A 49 -3.79 3.54 -0.99
C PHE A 49 -4.96 4.16 -0.22
N ASP A 50 -5.17 5.47 -0.37
CA ASP A 50 -6.29 6.19 0.25
C ASP A 50 -7.65 5.67 -0.26
N ALA A 51 -7.73 5.31 -1.55
CA ALA A 51 -8.93 4.74 -2.14
C ALA A 51 -9.28 3.38 -1.50
N LEU A 52 -8.28 2.50 -1.34
CA LEU A 52 -8.46 1.18 -0.72
C LEU A 52 -8.85 1.28 0.76
N VAL A 53 -8.17 2.15 1.51
CA VAL A 53 -8.47 2.37 2.94
C VAL A 53 -9.88 2.94 3.10
N ASN A 54 -10.30 3.89 2.26
CA ASN A 54 -11.66 4.42 2.33
C ASN A 54 -12.72 3.39 1.97
N ALA A 55 -12.47 2.56 0.96
CA ALA A 55 -13.40 1.52 0.56
C ALA A 55 -13.72 0.60 1.74
N VAL A 56 -12.67 0.15 2.47
CA VAL A 56 -12.84 -0.66 3.68
C VAL A 56 -13.60 0.11 4.75
N LYS A 57 -13.24 1.37 5.02
CA LYS A 57 -13.93 2.21 6.01
C LYS A 57 -15.42 2.39 5.69
N SER A 58 -15.75 2.60 4.41
CA SER A 58 -17.12 2.73 3.93
C SER A 58 -17.93 1.45 4.18
N VAL A 59 -17.35 0.29 3.87
CA VAL A 59 -17.97 -1.02 4.14
C VAL A 59 -18.18 -1.23 5.65
N LEU A 60 -17.17 -0.97 6.48
CA LEU A 60 -17.29 -1.10 7.94
C LEU A 60 -18.39 -0.19 8.51
N LYS A 61 -18.51 1.04 8.01
CA LYS A 61 -19.60 1.94 8.37
C LYS A 61 -20.96 1.38 7.96
N GLY A 62 -21.08 0.83 6.75
CA GLY A 62 -22.30 0.18 6.26
C GLY A 62 -22.69 -1.07 7.07
N LEU A 63 -21.72 -1.78 7.63
CA LEU A 63 -21.92 -2.95 8.49
C LEU A 63 -22.22 -2.61 9.96
N GLY A 64 -22.28 -1.33 10.33
CA GLY A 64 -22.57 -0.90 11.70
C GLY A 64 -21.34 -0.75 12.60
N PHE A 65 -20.14 -0.70 12.03
CA PHE A 65 -18.87 -0.51 12.75
C PHE A 65 -18.18 0.83 12.38
N PRO A 66 -18.84 1.99 12.55
CA PRO A 66 -18.29 3.28 12.12
C PRO A 66 -17.01 3.70 12.87
N ASN A 67 -16.77 3.12 14.05
CA ASN A 67 -15.65 3.42 14.93
C ASN A 67 -14.58 2.30 14.94
N ALA A 68 -14.69 1.31 14.03
CA ALA A 68 -13.66 0.29 13.89
C ALA A 68 -12.33 0.94 13.48
N GLU A 69 -11.28 0.63 14.23
CA GLU A 69 -9.93 1.12 13.97
C GLU A 69 -9.29 0.21 12.92
N ILE A 70 -8.79 0.81 11.84
CA ILE A 70 -8.16 0.08 10.74
C ILE A 70 -6.64 0.07 10.97
N VAL A 71 -6.05 -1.11 10.85
CA VAL A 71 -4.60 -1.32 10.92
C VAL A 71 -4.14 -1.88 9.57
N VAL A 72 -3.07 -1.33 9.02
CA VAL A 72 -2.47 -1.87 7.79
C VAL A 72 -1.43 -2.91 8.19
N ALA A 73 -1.80 -4.19 8.11
CA ALA A 73 -0.96 -5.29 8.58
C ALA A 73 0.13 -5.68 7.58
N GLU A 74 -0.09 -5.50 6.28
CA GLU A 74 0.96 -5.68 5.28
C GLU A 74 0.78 -4.68 4.14
N ILE A 75 1.86 -3.96 3.83
CA ILE A 75 1.95 -3.09 2.65
C ILE A 75 3.37 -3.07 2.11
N GLY A 76 3.51 -3.10 0.79
CA GLY A 76 4.82 -3.13 0.15
C GLY A 76 4.72 -3.16 -1.36
N TRP A 77 5.88 -3.17 -2.00
CA TRP A 77 6.02 -3.25 -3.44
C TRP A 77 7.19 -4.18 -3.79
N PRO A 78 7.00 -5.15 -4.69
CA PRO A 78 8.06 -6.09 -5.01
C PRO A 78 9.21 -5.41 -5.79
N TYR A 79 10.44 -5.76 -5.45
CA TYR A 79 11.64 -5.29 -6.17
C TYR A 79 12.20 -6.29 -7.18
N TYR A 80 11.77 -7.55 -7.11
CA TYR A 80 12.23 -8.63 -7.99
C TYR A 80 11.22 -9.76 -8.06
N SER A 81 11.18 -10.47 -9.19
CA SER A 81 10.48 -11.75 -9.35
C SER A 81 11.27 -12.65 -10.29
N ASP A 82 11.22 -13.98 -10.08
CA ASP A 82 11.84 -14.97 -10.98
C ASP A 82 11.16 -15.03 -12.35
N SER A 83 9.90 -14.57 -12.42
CA SER A 83 9.20 -14.26 -13.66
C SER A 83 9.34 -12.77 -13.96
N ASP A 84 9.41 -12.36 -15.23
CA ASP A 84 9.43 -10.94 -15.66
C ASP A 84 8.14 -10.19 -15.29
N GLU A 85 7.81 -10.10 -13.99
CA GLU A 85 6.62 -9.43 -13.50
C GLU A 85 6.77 -7.92 -13.65
N VAL A 86 5.85 -7.33 -14.40
CA VAL A 86 5.90 -5.93 -14.78
C VAL A 86 5.94 -5.03 -13.54
N GLY A 87 6.95 -4.13 -13.53
CA GLY A 87 7.19 -3.12 -12.49
C GLY A 87 7.63 -3.64 -11.12
N ALA A 88 7.95 -4.92 -10.97
CA ALA A 88 8.67 -5.43 -9.81
C ALA A 88 10.17 -5.07 -9.94
N THR A 89 10.53 -3.82 -9.63
CA THR A 89 11.91 -3.32 -9.71
C THR A 89 12.34 -2.63 -8.42
N VAL A 90 13.64 -2.59 -8.17
CA VAL A 90 14.25 -1.90 -7.02
C VAL A 90 13.85 -0.42 -6.98
N GLU A 91 13.80 0.23 -8.14
CA GLU A 91 13.46 1.65 -8.28
C GLU A 91 12.01 1.89 -7.86
N ASN A 92 11.07 1.07 -8.35
CA ASN A 92 9.66 1.20 -8.01
C ASN A 92 9.40 0.87 -6.53
N ALA A 93 10.05 -0.17 -6.00
CA ALA A 93 9.92 -0.53 -4.60
C ALA A 93 10.42 0.59 -3.68
N ARG A 94 11.59 1.16 -3.99
CA ARG A 94 12.14 2.31 -3.26
C ARG A 94 11.23 3.54 -3.36
N ALA A 95 10.74 3.86 -4.56
CA ALA A 95 9.84 4.97 -4.78
C ALA A 95 8.53 4.81 -3.98
N PHE A 96 7.96 3.61 -3.99
CA PHE A 96 6.74 3.31 -3.26
C PHE A 96 6.89 3.56 -1.75
N ILE A 97 7.91 2.95 -1.12
CA ILE A 97 8.12 3.10 0.33
C ILE A 97 8.44 4.55 0.70
N TRP A 98 9.30 5.22 -0.06
CA TRP A 98 9.67 6.61 0.20
C TRP A 98 8.45 7.54 0.11
N ASN A 99 7.66 7.41 -0.96
CA ASN A 99 6.52 8.28 -1.16
C ASN A 99 5.36 7.94 -0.22
N LEU A 100 5.17 6.66 0.15
CA LEU A 100 4.23 6.26 1.20
C LEU A 100 4.59 6.91 2.54
N MET A 101 5.86 6.86 2.95
CA MET A 101 6.30 7.54 4.18
C MET A 101 6.12 9.06 4.10
N SER A 102 6.41 9.66 2.94
CA SER A 102 6.18 11.09 2.71
C SER A 102 4.70 11.45 2.82
N HIS A 103 3.82 10.65 2.20
CA HIS A 103 2.37 10.78 2.24
C HIS A 103 1.87 10.74 3.69
N LEU A 104 2.27 9.71 4.46
CA LEU A 104 1.88 9.55 5.86
C LEU A 104 2.35 10.71 6.75
N ARG A 105 3.57 11.23 6.53
CA ARG A 105 4.10 12.39 7.27
C ARG A 105 3.41 13.70 6.90
N SER A 106 2.96 13.84 5.66
CA SER A 106 2.33 15.07 5.17
C SER A 106 0.93 15.30 5.74
N MET A 107 0.25 14.23 6.18
CA MET A 107 -1.18 14.20 6.52
C MET A 107 -2.10 14.75 5.40
N LYS A 108 -1.58 15.02 4.19
CA LYS A 108 -2.35 15.43 3.02
C LYS A 108 -2.99 14.21 2.38
N GLY A 109 -4.27 14.28 2.02
CA GLY A 109 -5.06 13.13 1.53
C GLY A 109 -5.73 12.34 2.65
N THR A 110 -5.02 12.12 3.75
CA THR A 110 -5.52 11.51 5.00
C THR A 110 -6.46 12.41 5.81
N LEU A 111 -6.56 13.69 5.42
CA LEU A 111 -7.30 14.79 6.06
C LEU A 111 -8.82 14.56 6.23
N LEU A 112 -9.39 13.47 5.71
CA LEU A 112 -10.80 13.12 5.90
C LEU A 112 -11.05 11.80 6.63
N MET A 113 -10.01 11.01 6.97
CA MET A 113 -10.25 9.63 7.43
C MET A 113 -9.63 9.24 8.76
N LEU A 114 -8.61 9.93 9.22
CA LEU A 114 -7.89 9.55 10.42
C LEU A 114 -7.82 10.77 11.35
N GLU A 115 -8.85 10.92 12.20
CA GLU A 115 -8.76 11.75 13.41
C GLU A 115 -7.66 11.23 14.37
N LYS A 116 -7.07 10.06 14.09
CA LYS A 116 -6.06 9.35 14.89
C LYS A 116 -4.95 8.78 14.01
N SER A 117 -3.76 8.58 14.55
CA SER A 117 -2.68 7.85 13.90
C SER A 117 -3.13 6.44 13.47
N MET A 118 -2.76 6.01 12.26
CA MET A 118 -2.97 4.64 11.78
C MET A 118 -1.67 3.85 11.91
N ASP A 119 -1.75 2.68 12.53
CA ASP A 119 -0.64 1.74 12.59
C ASP A 119 -0.49 1.00 11.25
N MET A 120 0.75 0.91 10.77
CA MET A 120 1.10 0.32 9.48
C MET A 120 2.40 -0.46 9.56
N TYR A 121 2.40 -1.65 8.97
CA TYR A 121 3.55 -2.55 8.93
C TYR A 121 3.99 -2.80 7.49
N ILE A 122 5.26 -2.47 7.19
CA ILE A 122 5.86 -2.67 5.87
C ILE A 122 6.20 -4.16 5.69
N PHE A 123 5.75 -4.73 4.57
CA PHE A 123 5.99 -6.11 4.18
C PHE A 123 6.92 -6.15 2.95
N THR A 124 8.06 -6.85 2.96
CA THR A 124 8.70 -7.60 4.06
C THR A 124 9.98 -6.92 4.50
N LEU A 125 10.42 -7.16 5.74
CA LEU A 125 11.76 -6.78 6.17
C LEU A 125 12.86 -7.71 5.62
N TYR A 126 12.54 -8.86 5.04
CA TYR A 126 13.52 -9.80 4.50
C TYR A 126 12.98 -10.44 3.23
N ASP A 127 13.90 -10.80 2.35
CA ASP A 127 13.55 -11.58 1.17
C ASP A 127 12.93 -12.93 1.56
N LYS A 128 11.85 -13.32 0.88
CA LYS A 128 11.22 -14.63 1.09
C LYS A 128 11.74 -15.59 0.02
N ASP A 129 13.03 -15.89 0.07
CA ASP A 129 13.72 -16.81 -0.84
C ASP A 129 13.16 -18.25 -0.86
N LEU A 130 12.31 -18.60 0.11
CA LEU A 130 11.83 -19.97 0.32
C LEU A 130 10.40 -20.24 -0.20
N SER A 131 9.87 -19.42 -1.12
CA SER A 131 8.54 -19.64 -1.72
C SER A 131 8.62 -19.63 -3.26
N PRO A 132 8.57 -20.79 -3.93
CA PRO A 132 8.59 -20.83 -5.40
C PRO A 132 7.41 -20.01 -5.96
N GLY A 133 7.74 -19.05 -6.85
CA GLY A 133 6.76 -18.19 -7.55
C GLY A 133 6.32 -16.92 -6.83
N ARG A 134 7.09 -16.40 -5.86
CA ARG A 134 6.78 -15.11 -5.21
C ARG A 134 7.79 -14.02 -5.53
N CYS A 135 7.27 -12.79 -5.60
CA CYS A 135 8.05 -11.58 -5.79
C CYS A 135 8.66 -11.13 -4.47
N ARG A 136 9.94 -10.76 -4.51
CA ARG A 136 10.75 -10.29 -3.39
C ARG A 136 10.41 -8.84 -3.08
N SER A 137 10.32 -8.42 -1.82
CA SER A 137 9.73 -7.13 -1.40
C SER A 137 10.62 -6.09 -0.71
N ASP A 138 11.85 -6.40 -0.27
CA ASP A 138 12.81 -5.40 0.22
C ASP A 138 14.29 -5.60 -0.23
N PRO A 139 14.88 -4.64 -0.98
CA PRO A 139 16.30 -4.68 -1.38
C PRO A 139 17.29 -4.22 -0.28
N LEU A 140 16.82 -3.69 0.85
CA LEU A 140 17.67 -3.22 1.95
C LEU A 140 18.09 -4.34 2.91
N ALA A 141 17.45 -5.51 2.83
CA ALA A 141 17.62 -6.61 3.76
C ALA A 141 17.87 -7.95 3.06
N SER A 142 18.74 -7.92 2.05
CA SER A 142 19.35 -9.14 1.50
C SER A 142 20.00 -9.94 2.64
N SER A 143 19.70 -11.24 2.75
CA SER A 143 20.30 -12.17 3.73
C SER A 143 21.83 -12.13 3.74
N ASP A 144 22.43 -11.74 2.61
CA ASP A 144 23.88 -11.62 2.41
C ASP A 144 24.56 -10.58 3.32
N ARG A 145 23.80 -9.66 3.94
CA ARG A 145 24.36 -8.68 4.89
C ARG A 145 24.26 -9.11 6.36
N ILE A 146 23.71 -10.28 6.63
CA ILE A 146 23.56 -10.85 7.99
C ILE A 146 24.04 -12.31 7.97
N SER A 147 25.23 -12.54 7.40
CA SER A 147 26.03 -13.73 7.72
C SER A 147 27.25 -13.25 8.51
N PRO A 148 27.62 -13.92 9.62
CA PRO A 148 28.77 -13.55 10.46
C PRO A 148 30.09 -13.60 9.70
#